data_AF-A0A534M2B4-F1
#
_entry.id   AF-A0A534M2B4-F1
#
_cell.length_a   1.000
_cell.length_b   1.000
_cell.length_c   1.000
_cell.angle_alpha   90.00
_cell.angle_beta   90.00
_cell.angle_gamma   90.00
#
_symmetry.space_group_name_H-M   'P 1'
#
loop_
_entity.id
_entity.type
_entity.pdbx_description
1 polymer ?
#
loop_
_entity_poly.entity_id
_entity_poly.type
_entity_poly.pdbx_seq_one_letter_code
_entity_poly.pdbx_strand_id
1 'polypeptide(L)'
;MIRPGRETGKTLRMCEFLREYLLRHGPATAQELLGILSLSRAATYQMIRTAASRGFIRPVAHVHSDTNHDPLAWDIDSNDRELLWRRSQGLGGRFCTCVPGAASRRRRPAT
;
A
#
# COMPACT_ATOMS: atom_id res chain seq x y z
N MET A 1 -3.47 -28.44 -17.69
CA MET A 1 -4.39 -27.29 -17.70
C MET A 1 -4.69 -26.86 -16.28
N ILE A 2 -4.10 -25.76 -15.80
CA ILE A 2 -4.35 -25.22 -14.46
C ILE A 2 -5.61 -24.35 -14.54
N ARG A 3 -6.61 -24.64 -13.70
CA ARG A 3 -7.90 -23.91 -13.70
C ARG A 3 -7.69 -22.47 -13.19
N PRO A 4 -7.91 -21.43 -14.01
CA PRO A 4 -7.70 -20.03 -13.61
C PRO A 4 -8.63 -19.54 -12.48
N GLY A 5 -9.74 -20.25 -12.22
CA GLY A 5 -10.71 -19.86 -11.18
C GLY A 5 -10.21 -20.01 -9.73
N ARG A 6 -9.30 -20.96 -9.44
CA ARG A 6 -8.87 -21.25 -8.06
C ARG A 6 -7.83 -20.24 -7.55
N GLU A 7 -6.91 -19.84 -8.41
CA GLU A 7 -5.91 -18.80 -8.10
C GLU A 7 -6.55 -17.42 -7.97
N THR A 8 -7.58 -17.14 -8.77
CA THR A 8 -8.34 -15.88 -8.69
C THR A 8 -9.04 -15.74 -7.34
N GLY A 9 -9.65 -16.82 -6.83
CA GLY A 9 -10.30 -16.81 -5.51
C GLY A 9 -9.33 -16.65 -4.34
N LYS A 10 -8.16 -17.31 -4.38
CA LYS A 10 -7.11 -17.14 -3.36
C LYS A 10 -6.56 -15.71 -3.35
N THR A 11 -6.35 -15.13 -4.53
CA THR A 11 -5.86 -13.76 -4.68
C THR A 11 -6.87 -12.74 -4.16
N LEU A 12 -8.16 -12.93 -4.46
CA LEU A 12 -9.25 -12.10 -3.93
C LEU A 12 -9.30 -12.13 -2.40
N ARG A 13 -9.30 -13.33 -1.81
CA ARG A 13 -9.28 -13.47 -0.35
C ARG A 13 -8.08 -12.79 0.30
N MET A 14 -6.92 -12.84 -0.36
CA MET A 14 -5.73 -12.15 0.14
C MET A 14 -5.84 -10.62 0.03
N CYS A 15 -6.46 -10.10 -1.04
CA CYS A 15 -6.73 -8.67 -1.15
C CYS A 15 -7.74 -8.19 -0.11
N GLU A 16 -8.79 -8.97 0.16
CA GLU A 16 -9.78 -8.71 1.21
C GLU A 16 -9.14 -8.72 2.59
N PHE A 17 -8.32 -9.74 2.89
CA PHE A 17 -7.57 -9.82 4.12
C PHE A 17 -6.65 -8.60 4.31
N LEU A 18 -5.94 -8.19 3.26
CA LEU A 18 -5.09 -7.00 3.29
C LEU A 18 -5.89 -5.73 3.61
N ARG A 19 -7.06 -5.56 2.96
CA ARG A 19 -7.96 -4.44 3.20
C ARG A 19 -8.48 -4.44 4.63
N GLU A 20 -8.94 -5.58 5.13
CA GLU A 20 -9.41 -5.70 6.52
C GLU A 20 -8.31 -5.43 7.54
N TYR A 21 -7.10 -5.93 7.29
CA TYR A 21 -5.96 -5.67 8.15
C TYR A 21 -5.69 -4.17 8.24
N LEU A 22 -5.56 -3.49 7.10
CA LEU A 22 -5.32 -2.05 7.07
C LEU A 22 -6.48 -1.29 7.72
N LEU A 23 -7.72 -1.67 7.46
CA LEU A 23 -8.90 -1.07 8.08
C LEU A 23 -8.78 -1.07 9.63
N ARG A 24 -8.38 -2.20 10.22
CA ARG A 24 -8.25 -2.36 11.67
C ARG A 24 -7.02 -1.71 12.27
N HIS A 25 -5.87 -1.82 11.60
CA HIS A 25 -4.57 -1.48 12.20
C HIS A 25 -4.00 -0.13 11.75
N GLY A 26 -4.55 0.47 10.70
CA GLY A 26 -4.02 1.70 10.13
C GLY A 26 -3.12 1.45 8.91
N PRO A 27 -2.54 2.54 8.37
CA PRO A 27 -1.58 2.50 7.28
C PRO A 27 -0.35 1.66 7.63
N ALA A 28 0.15 0.88 6.66
CA ALA A 28 1.31 0.02 6.85
C ALA A 28 2.26 0.05 5.65
N THR A 29 3.54 -0.15 5.91
CA THR A 29 4.59 -0.27 4.90
C THR A 29 4.62 -1.64 4.26
N ALA A 30 5.19 -1.75 3.06
CA ALA A 30 5.42 -3.06 2.42
C ALA A 30 6.25 -4.02 3.29
N GLN A 31 7.13 -3.50 4.15
CA GLN A 31 7.95 -4.29 5.06
C GLN A 31 7.13 -4.85 6.24
N GLU A 32 6.19 -4.08 6.78
CA GLU A 32 5.26 -4.59 7.80
C GLU A 32 4.33 -5.65 7.19
N LEU A 33 3.77 -5.36 6.01
CA LEU A 33 2.91 -6.28 5.28
C LEU A 33 3.63 -7.60 4.94
N LEU A 34 4.94 -7.56 4.70
CA LEU A 34 5.75 -8.77 4.50
C LEU A 34 5.69 -9.70 5.72
N GLY A 35 5.86 -9.14 6.93
CA GLY A 35 5.82 -9.92 8.17
C GLY A 35 4.43 -10.52 8.46
N ILE A 36 3.37 -9.87 7.99
CA ILE A 36 1.99 -10.29 8.23
C ILE A 36 1.55 -11.36 7.22
N LEU A 37 1.88 -11.16 5.94
CA LEU A 37 1.40 -12.04 4.87
C LEU A 37 2.13 -13.39 4.82
N SER A 38 3.26 -13.55 5.54
CA SER A 38 4.09 -14.77 5.51
C SER A 38 4.45 -15.20 4.08
N LEU A 39 4.66 -14.21 3.20
CA LEU A 39 5.02 -14.40 1.80
C LEU A 39 6.50 -14.07 1.59
N SER A 40 7.06 -14.47 0.45
CA SER A 40 8.34 -13.93 0.02
C SER A 40 8.25 -12.42 -0.21
N ARG A 41 9.38 -11.72 -0.19
CA ARG A 41 9.44 -10.28 -0.53
C ARG A 41 8.79 -10.02 -1.88
N ALA A 42 9.20 -10.74 -2.92
CA ALA A 42 8.65 -10.56 -4.27
C ALA A 42 7.13 -10.79 -4.33
N ALA A 43 6.63 -11.85 -3.68
CA ALA A 43 5.20 -12.16 -3.63
C ALA A 43 4.40 -11.11 -2.85
N THR A 44 4.94 -10.56 -1.76
CA THR A 44 4.33 -9.45 -1.01
C THR A 44 4.16 -8.22 -1.89
N TYR A 45 5.22 -7.80 -2.59
CA TYR A 45 5.13 -6.65 -3.51
C TYR A 45 4.15 -6.90 -4.67
N GLN A 46 4.10 -8.13 -5.19
CA GLN A 46 3.13 -8.49 -6.22
C GLN A 46 1.69 -8.44 -5.69
N MET A 47 1.46 -8.90 -4.46
CA MET A 47 0.15 -8.83 -3.80
C MET A 47 -0.29 -7.39 -3.54
N ILE A 48 0.60 -6.53 -3.07
CA ILE A 48 0.33 -5.09 -2.87
C ILE A 48 -0.05 -4.44 -4.20
N ARG A 49 0.72 -4.67 -5.28
CA ARG A 49 0.38 -4.15 -6.61
C ARG A 49 -0.97 -4.66 -7.11
N THR A 50 -1.30 -5.92 -6.85
CA THR A 50 -2.57 -6.53 -7.26
C THR A 50 -3.75 -5.98 -6.47
N ALA A 51 -3.60 -5.77 -5.16
CA ALA A 51 -4.62 -5.18 -4.32
C ALA A 51 -4.86 -3.70 -4.69
N ALA A 52 -3.78 -2.96 -4.98
CA ALA A 52 -3.85 -1.57 -5.43
C ALA A 52 -4.52 -1.45 -6.81
N SER A 53 -4.14 -2.26 -7.79
CA SER A 53 -4.76 -2.22 -9.13
C SER A 53 -6.23 -2.60 -9.14
N ARG A 54 -6.69 -3.32 -8.11
CA ARG A 54 -8.09 -3.72 -7.92
C ARG A 54 -8.87 -2.77 -6.99
N GLY A 55 -8.27 -1.68 -6.51
CA GLY A 55 -8.95 -0.69 -5.67
C GLY A 55 -9.27 -1.17 -4.25
N PHE A 56 -8.49 -2.11 -3.70
CA PHE A 56 -8.62 -2.50 -2.29
C PHE A 56 -7.82 -1.56 -1.37
N ILE A 57 -6.67 -1.07 -1.88
CA ILE A 57 -5.72 -0.25 -1.13
C ILE A 57 -5.15 0.85 -2.02
N ARG A 58 -4.62 1.91 -1.41
CA ARG A 58 -3.98 3.04 -2.08
C ARG A 58 -2.73 3.49 -1.32
N PRO A 59 -1.73 4.05 -2.01
CA PRO A 59 -0.61 4.67 -1.32
C PRO A 59 -1.07 5.96 -0.62
N VAL A 60 -0.63 6.20 0.60
CA VAL A 60 -1.06 7.37 1.40
C VAL A 60 0.06 8.26 1.89
N ALA A 61 1.27 7.72 2.06
CA ALA A 61 2.40 8.47 2.61
C ALA A 61 3.73 7.81 2.26
N HIS A 62 4.82 8.55 2.39
CA HIS A 62 6.17 8.01 2.44
C HIS A 62 6.60 7.76 3.89
N VAL A 63 7.49 6.82 4.12
CA VAL A 63 8.10 6.58 5.44
C VAL A 63 9.49 7.20 5.43
N HIS A 64 9.82 7.95 6.49
CA HIS A 64 11.19 8.40 6.70
C HIS A 64 12.05 7.20 7.12
N SER A 65 13.03 6.83 6.30
CA SER A 65 14.24 6.20 6.84
C SER A 65 15.34 7.27 6.92
N ASP A 66 16.28 7.12 7.84
CA ASP A 66 17.42 8.03 8.05
C ASP A 66 18.26 8.31 6.78
N THR A 67 18.05 7.53 5.71
CA THR A 67 18.83 7.62 4.48
C THR A 67 18.00 7.78 3.21
N ASN A 68 16.66 7.61 3.23
CA ASN A 68 15.80 7.91 2.06
C ASN A 68 14.28 7.90 2.34
N HIS A 69 13.48 8.54 1.48
CA HIS A 69 11.99 8.49 1.47
C HIS A 69 11.43 7.22 0.82
N ASP A 70 12.03 6.05 1.08
CA ASP A 70 11.86 4.88 0.20
C ASP A 70 10.60 4.02 0.44
N PRO A 71 10.16 3.71 1.68
CA PRO A 71 8.99 2.86 1.83
C PRO A 71 7.70 3.67 1.68
N LEU A 72 6.90 3.36 0.66
CA LEU A 72 5.51 3.80 0.60
C LEU A 72 4.68 3.09 1.68
N ALA A 73 3.86 3.86 2.37
CA ALA A 73 2.80 3.38 3.24
C ALA A 73 1.50 3.25 2.44
N TRP A 74 0.77 2.18 2.71
CA TRP A 74 -0.47 1.81 2.04
C TRP A 74 -1.61 1.81 3.05
N ASP A 75 -2.77 2.28 2.62
CA ASP A 75 -3.99 2.23 3.40
C ASP A 75 -5.16 1.76 2.52
N ILE A 76 -6.33 1.55 3.10
CA ILE A 76 -7.54 1.20 2.39
C ILE A 76 -7.89 2.25 1.32
N ASP A 77 -8.39 1.75 0.20
CA ASP A 77 -9.09 2.57 -0.78
C ASP A 77 -10.59 2.58 -0.43
N SER A 78 -11.14 3.78 -0.26
CA SER A 78 -12.51 3.99 0.19
C SER A 78 -13.06 5.30 -0.34
N ASN A 79 -14.35 5.32 -0.69
CA ASN A 79 -15.05 6.54 -1.08
C ASN A 79 -15.53 7.36 0.13
N ASP A 80 -15.44 6.80 1.34
CA ASP A 80 -15.80 7.50 2.58
C ASP A 80 -14.72 8.53 2.94
N ARG A 81 -14.99 9.79 2.61
CA ARG A 81 -14.07 10.91 2.85
C ARG A 81 -13.83 11.16 4.34
N GLU A 82 -14.82 10.93 5.20
CA GLU A 82 -14.67 11.14 6.64
C GLU A 82 -13.75 10.09 7.24
N LEU A 83 -13.93 8.83 6.84
CA LEU A 83 -13.03 7.73 7.21
C LEU A 83 -11.59 8.04 6.78
N LEU A 84 -11.39 8.44 5.53
CA LEU A 84 -10.06 8.78 5.02
C LEU A 84 -9.44 9.98 5.75
N TRP A 85 -10.24 10.99 6.09
CA TRP A 85 -9.78 12.15 6.85
C TRP A 85 -9.32 11.74 8.25
N ARG A 86 -10.13 11.01 9.01
CA ARG A 86 -9.77 10.52 10.35
C ARG A 86 -8.47 9.70 10.33
N ARG A 87 -8.28 8.88 9.29
CA ARG A 87 -7.08 8.07 9.13
C ARG A 87 -5.85 8.90 8.75
N SER A 88 -6.03 9.97 7.98
CA SER A 88 -4.95 10.89 7.65
C SER A 88 -4.41 11.67 8.86
N GLN A 89 -5.25 11.94 9.86
CA GLN A 89 -4.83 12.58 11.11
C GLN A 89 -3.85 11.71 11.91
N GLY A 90 -3.92 10.38 11.78
CA GLY A 90 -3.01 9.42 12.42
C GLY A 90 -1.70 9.18 11.66
N LEU A 91 -1.51 9.81 10.49
CA LEU A 91 -0.26 9.71 9.72
C LEU A 91 0.87 10.58 10.28
N GLY A 92 0.52 11.61 11.06
CA GLY A 92 1.50 12.51 11.68
C GLY A 92 2.40 11.77 12.67
N GLY A 93 3.72 12.00 12.57
CA GLY A 93 4.73 11.44 13.48
C GLY A 93 5.48 10.23 12.93
N ARG A 94 4.79 9.26 12.31
CA ARG A 94 5.41 8.02 11.77
C ARG A 94 5.68 8.06 10.26
N PHE A 95 4.95 8.88 9.52
CA PHE A 95 5.00 8.96 8.06
C PHE A 95 5.27 10.40 7.61
N CYS A 96 5.98 10.60 6.50
CA CYS A 96 5.98 11.90 5.83
C CYS A 96 4.59 12.13 5.22
N THR A 97 3.98 13.26 5.52
CA THR A 97 2.79 13.77 4.84
C THR A 97 3.05 14.23 3.42
N CYS A 98 4.29 14.06 2.93
CA CYS A 98 4.64 14.03 1.52
C CYS A 98 3.73 12.99 0.84
N VAL A 99 2.57 13.38 0.31
CA VAL A 99 1.74 12.49 -0.49
C VAL A 99 2.54 12.17 -1.76
N PRO A 100 2.60 10.91 -2.23
CA PRO A 100 3.26 10.59 -3.50
C PRO A 100 2.63 11.43 -4.61
N GLY A 101 3.30 12.53 -4.96
CA GLY A 101 2.91 13.38 -6.07
C GLY A 101 3.18 12.62 -7.37
N ALA A 102 2.34 12.85 -8.37
CA ALA A 102 2.57 12.46 -9.76
C ALA A 102 3.77 13.22 -10.39
N ALA A 103 4.90 13.30 -9.68
CA ALA A 103 6.02 14.19 -9.95
C ALA A 103 7.37 13.49 -9.77
N SER A 104 7.60 12.44 -10.57
CA SER A 104 8.96 12.09 -11.02
C SER A 104 9.01 11.91 -12.54
N ARG A 105 8.18 12.64 -13.27
CA ARG A 105 8.41 12.94 -14.69
C ARG A 105 9.32 14.16 -14.85
N ARG A 106 10.49 14.15 -14.21
CA ARG A 106 11.62 15.04 -14.53
C ARG A 106 12.94 14.31 -14.28
N ARG A 107 13.24 13.33 -15.13
CA ARG A 107 14.64 13.08 -15.52
C ARG A 107 14.95 14.01 -16.68
N ARG A 108 15.70 15.07 -16.40
CA ARG A 108 16.79 15.61 -17.23
C ARG A 108 17.32 16.88 -16.55
N PRO A 109 18.60 16.95 -16.17
CA PRO A 109 19.27 18.24 -16.15
C PRO A 109 19.39 18.67 -17.61
N ALA A 110 18.77 19.79 -17.94
CA ALA A 110 19.13 20.55 -19.12
C ALA A 110 20.07 21.65 -18.65
N THR A 111 21.24 21.67 -19.27
CA THR A 111 22.37 22.63 -19.17
C THR A 111 23.18 22.59 -17.89
#